data_AF-A0A935E5D3-F1
#
_entry.id   AF-A0A935E5D3-F1
#
_cell.length_a   1.000
_cell.length_b   1.000
_cell.length_c   1.000
_cell.angle_alpha   90.00
_cell.angle_beta   90.00
_cell.angle_gamma   90.00
#
_symmetry.space_group_name_H-M   'P 1'
#
loop_
_entity.id
_entity.type
_entity.pdbx_description
1 polymer ?
#
loop_
_entity_poly.entity_id
_entity_poly.type
_entity_poly.pdbx_seq_one_letter_code
_entity_poly.pdbx_strand_id
1 'polypeptide(L)'
;MNDAHFHLVFNHFPIIVPIVGMLILIVGFFVDSDVVKRTAFGVFIFGAIMTFPAMFTGEGAEEVAEKLPGITHDIIHEHEEKAEVFAILSYILGLLSIGALWASLKQKSFANILSIAVLLLGLVGFYLGRQVGTSGGEIRHTEIRANAVPAADED
;
A
#
# COMPACT_ATOMS: atom_id res chain seq x y z
N MET A 1 4.89 -22.80 -8.35
CA MET A 1 4.92 -21.34 -8.11
C MET A 1 5.82 -21.10 -6.92
N ASN A 2 6.64 -20.05 -6.92
CA ASN A 2 7.55 -19.69 -5.83
C ASN A 2 7.11 -18.36 -5.20
N ASP A 3 7.80 -17.91 -4.16
CA ASP A 3 7.42 -16.71 -3.39
C ASP A 3 7.45 -15.44 -4.23
N ALA A 4 8.38 -15.31 -5.19
CA ALA A 4 8.36 -14.22 -6.16
C ALA A 4 7.03 -14.12 -6.93
N HIS A 5 6.44 -15.25 -7.35
CA HIS A 5 5.13 -15.23 -8.00
C HIS A 5 4.03 -14.77 -7.05
N PHE A 6 4.03 -15.23 -5.80
CA PHE A 6 3.02 -14.83 -4.82
C PHE A 6 3.17 -13.37 -4.42
N HIS A 7 4.41 -12.89 -4.23
CA HIS A 7 4.69 -11.50 -3.92
C HIS A 7 4.14 -10.58 -5.01
N LEU A 8 4.38 -10.89 -6.30
CA LEU A 8 3.83 -10.12 -7.42
C LEU A 8 2.28 -10.16 -7.51
N VAL A 9 1.66 -11.24 -7.04
CA VAL A 9 0.19 -11.31 -6.95
C VAL A 9 -0.32 -10.38 -5.85
N PHE A 10 0.33 -10.35 -4.68
CA PHE A 10 -0.18 -9.63 -3.51
C PHE A 10 0.30 -8.18 -3.40
N ASN A 11 1.48 -7.83 -3.89
CA ASN A 11 2.15 -6.55 -3.63
C ASN A 11 1.40 -5.30 -4.12
N HIS A 12 0.51 -5.44 -5.10
CA HIS A 12 -0.32 -4.33 -5.58
C HIS A 12 -1.52 -4.03 -4.67
N PHE A 13 -2.02 -5.03 -3.93
CA PHE A 13 -3.19 -4.85 -3.08
C PHE A 13 -2.98 -3.80 -1.98
N PRO A 14 -1.87 -3.81 -1.22
CA PRO A 14 -1.61 -2.81 -0.19
C PRO A 14 -1.58 -1.36 -0.70
N ILE A 15 -1.28 -1.13 -1.99
CA ILE A 15 -1.25 0.22 -2.57
C ILE A 15 -2.61 0.59 -3.16
N ILE A 16 -3.17 -0.26 -4.02
CA ILE A 16 -4.36 0.09 -4.81
C ILE A 16 -5.62 0.06 -3.95
N VAL A 17 -5.78 -0.92 -3.06
CA VAL A 17 -7.00 -1.08 -2.26
C VAL A 17 -7.23 0.12 -1.34
N PRO A 18 -6.23 0.64 -0.60
CA PRO A 18 -6.40 1.85 0.20
C PRO A 18 -6.72 3.11 -0.63
N ILE A 19 -6.23 3.22 -1.87
CA ILE A 19 -6.62 4.34 -2.76
C ILE A 19 -8.12 4.28 -3.05
N VAL A 20 -8.64 3.09 -3.37
CA VAL A 20 -10.08 2.89 -3.58
C VAL A 20 -10.86 3.19 -2.30
N GLY A 21 -10.39 2.70 -1.14
CA GLY A 21 -11.00 2.99 0.16
C GLY A 21 -11.04 4.49 0.47
N MET A 22 -9.97 5.22 0.16
CA MET A 22 -9.87 6.67 0.34
C MET A 22 -10.87 7.42 -0.54
N LEU A 23 -10.99 7.05 -1.82
CA LEU A 23 -11.98 7.66 -2.72
C LEU A 23 -13.42 7.41 -2.24
N ILE A 24 -13.73 6.18 -1.79
CA ILE A 24 -15.04 5.85 -1.22
C ILE A 24 -15.29 6.67 0.05
N LEU A 25 -14.30 6.82 0.92
CA LEU A 25 -14.45 7.59 2.16
C LEU A 25 -14.70 9.08 1.87
N ILE A 26 -13.98 9.65 0.90
CA ILE A 26 -14.20 11.02 0.41
C ILE A 26 -15.63 11.18 -0.10
N VAL A 27 -16.10 10.28 -0.96
CA VAL A 27 -17.49 10.27 -1.43
C VAL A 27 -18.46 10.17 -0.25
N GLY A 28 -18.19 9.30 0.73
CA GLY A 28 -19.00 9.12 1.92
C GLY A 28 -19.15 10.38 2.77
N PHE A 29 -18.12 11.24 2.81
CA PHE A 29 -18.24 12.58 3.41
C PHE A 29 -19.06 13.53 2.54
N PHE A 30 -18.85 13.56 1.21
CA PHE A 30 -19.60 14.45 0.31
C PHE A 30 -21.10 14.16 0.27
N VAL A 31 -21.50 12.89 0.30
CA VAL A 31 -22.92 12.48 0.28
C VAL A 31 -23.51 12.27 1.67
N ASP A 32 -22.72 12.55 2.71
CA ASP A 32 -23.03 12.34 4.13
C ASP A 32 -23.67 10.98 4.45
N SER A 33 -23.08 9.89 3.94
CA SER A 33 -23.59 8.53 4.13
C SER A 33 -22.70 7.69 5.01
N ASP A 34 -23.21 7.32 6.19
CA ASP A 34 -22.54 6.38 7.10
C ASP A 34 -22.32 5.01 6.46
N VAL A 35 -23.21 4.56 5.59
CA VAL A 35 -23.06 3.28 4.88
C VAL A 35 -21.83 3.35 3.98
N VAL A 36 -21.67 4.42 3.20
CA VAL A 36 -20.51 4.60 2.30
C VAL A 36 -19.21 4.72 3.10
N LYS A 37 -19.19 5.48 4.21
CA LYS A 37 -18.04 5.58 5.11
C LYS A 37 -17.64 4.20 5.67
N ARG A 38 -18.62 3.39 6.10
CA ARG A 38 -18.39 2.02 6.62
C ARG A 38 -17.85 1.09 5.54
N THR A 39 -18.33 1.21 4.29
CA THR A 39 -17.77 0.46 3.16
C THR A 39 -16.29 0.80 2.98
N ALA A 40 -15.91 2.08 3.03
CA ALA A 40 -14.50 2.47 2.95
C ALA A 40 -13.65 1.85 4.07
N PHE A 41 -14.14 1.84 5.32
CA PHE A 41 -13.43 1.18 6.43
C PHE A 41 -13.21 -0.30 6.16
N GLY A 42 -14.21 -1.00 5.64
CA GLY A 42 -14.08 -2.40 5.22
C GLY A 42 -12.99 -2.61 4.16
N VAL A 43 -12.91 -1.70 3.18
CA VAL A 43 -11.89 -1.71 2.13
C VAL A 43 -10.49 -1.49 2.72
N PHE A 44 -10.31 -0.53 3.63
CA PHE A 44 -9.02 -0.32 4.32
C PHE A 44 -8.59 -1.55 5.14
N ILE A 45 -9.52 -2.18 5.86
CA ILE A 45 -9.25 -3.40 6.62
C ILE A 45 -8.79 -4.52 5.69
N PHE A 46 -9.46 -4.70 4.55
CA PHE A 46 -9.05 -5.67 3.56
C PHE A 46 -7.65 -5.37 3.00
N GLY A 47 -7.33 -4.11 2.68
CA GLY A 47 -6.00 -3.70 2.24
C GLY A 47 -4.91 -4.01 3.28
N ALA A 48 -5.19 -3.77 4.55
CA ALA A 48 -4.28 -4.12 5.66
C ALA A 48 -4.07 -5.64 5.76
N ILE A 49 -5.13 -6.45 5.62
CA ILE A 49 -5.02 -7.92 5.61
C ILE A 49 -4.16 -8.40 4.43
N MET A 50 -4.30 -7.79 3.25
CA MET A 50 -3.52 -8.14 2.07
C MET A 50 -2.05 -7.68 2.14
N THR A 51 -1.71 -6.84 3.12
CA THR A 51 -0.31 -6.46 3.39
C THR A 51 0.48 -7.64 3.98
N PHE A 52 -0.16 -8.51 4.76
CA PHE A 52 0.51 -9.69 5.33
C PHE A 52 1.12 -10.63 4.28
N PRO A 53 0.36 -11.16 3.29
CA PRO A 53 0.95 -12.05 2.29
C PRO A 53 1.98 -11.35 1.40
N ALA A 54 1.85 -10.04 1.14
CA ALA A 54 2.85 -9.28 0.40
C ALA A 54 4.19 -9.25 1.15
N MET A 55 4.18 -8.92 2.45
CA MET A 55 5.39 -8.92 3.28
C MET A 55 5.94 -10.34 3.48
N PHE A 56 5.07 -11.32 3.78
CA PHE A 56 5.46 -12.70 4.04
C PHE A 56 6.16 -13.38 2.86
N THR A 57 5.82 -12.99 1.63
CA THR A 57 6.43 -13.54 0.42
C THR A 57 7.57 -12.67 -0.12
N GLY A 58 7.88 -11.54 0.53
CA GLY A 58 8.92 -10.59 0.12
C GLY A 58 10.33 -11.17 0.20
N GLU A 59 10.68 -11.81 1.32
CA GLU A 59 12.03 -12.37 1.54
C GLU A 59 12.36 -13.46 0.51
N GLY A 60 11.42 -14.39 0.25
CA GLY A 60 11.58 -15.37 -0.82
C GLY A 60 11.56 -14.77 -2.24
N ALA A 61 10.96 -13.60 -2.44
CA ALA A 61 11.03 -12.87 -3.70
C ALA A 61 12.40 -12.19 -3.89
N GLU A 62 12.97 -11.65 -2.82
CA GLU A 62 14.33 -11.10 -2.77
C GLU A 62 15.37 -12.16 -3.11
N GLU A 63 15.36 -13.33 -2.46
CA GLU A 63 16.33 -14.41 -2.74
C GLU A 63 16.35 -14.87 -4.22
N VAL A 64 15.23 -14.71 -4.90
CA VAL A 64 15.10 -14.98 -6.34
C VAL A 64 15.60 -13.80 -7.16
N ALA A 65 15.25 -12.57 -6.76
CA ALA A 65 15.63 -11.34 -7.46
C ALA A 65 17.15 -11.08 -7.40
N GLU A 66 17.82 -11.35 -6.28
CA GLU A 66 19.27 -11.18 -6.11
C GLU A 66 20.10 -11.99 -7.11
N LYS A 67 19.55 -13.10 -7.61
CA LYS A 67 20.23 -13.98 -8.59
C LYS A 67 20.08 -13.47 -10.02
N LEU A 68 19.31 -12.41 -10.25
CA LEU A 68 19.08 -11.86 -11.58
C LEU A 68 20.17 -10.84 -11.96
N PRO A 69 20.61 -10.85 -13.24
CA PRO A 69 21.59 -9.88 -13.70
C PRO A 69 21.04 -8.45 -13.64
N GLY A 70 21.86 -7.51 -13.17
CA GLY A 70 21.53 -6.08 -13.11
C GLY A 70 20.68 -5.65 -11.90
N ILE A 71 20.43 -6.57 -10.97
CA ILE A 71 19.80 -6.28 -9.67
C ILE A 71 20.89 -6.27 -8.60
N THR A 72 20.90 -5.23 -7.77
CA THR A 72 21.83 -5.08 -6.65
C THR A 72 21.06 -5.23 -5.34
N HIS A 73 21.73 -5.76 -4.32
CA HIS A 73 21.16 -5.88 -2.97
C HIS A 73 20.64 -4.53 -2.46
N ASP A 74 21.41 -3.45 -2.64
CA ASP A 74 21.01 -2.09 -2.21
C ASP A 74 19.63 -1.64 -2.74
N ILE A 75 19.26 -2.01 -3.98
CA ILE A 75 17.97 -1.61 -4.56
C ILE A 75 16.82 -2.42 -3.96
N ILE A 76 17.05 -3.71 -3.67
CA ILE A 76 16.06 -4.55 -3.00
C ILE A 76 15.87 -4.07 -1.55
N HIS A 77 16.97 -3.85 -0.84
CA HIS A 77 16.95 -3.36 0.54
C HIS A 77 16.26 -1.99 0.67
N GLU A 78 16.46 -1.06 -0.28
CA GLU A 78 15.72 0.20 -0.31
C GLU A 78 14.21 -0.01 -0.52
N HIS A 79 13.81 -0.99 -1.31
CA HIS A 79 12.40 -1.35 -1.45
C HIS A 79 11.84 -1.96 -0.17
N GLU A 80 12.58 -2.86 0.46
CA GLU A 80 12.21 -3.51 1.72
C GLU A 80 12.01 -2.49 2.85
N GLU A 81 12.96 -1.59 3.07
CA GLU A 81 12.87 -0.57 4.12
C GLU A 81 11.61 0.31 3.95
N LYS A 82 11.32 0.73 2.72
CA LYS A 82 10.10 1.46 2.39
C LYS A 82 8.86 0.59 2.61
N ALA A 83 8.91 -0.69 2.24
CA ALA A 83 7.81 -1.64 2.37
C ALA A 83 7.47 -1.91 3.84
N GLU A 84 8.46 -2.04 4.73
CA GLU A 84 8.26 -2.21 6.17
C GLU A 84 7.55 -0.99 6.79
N VAL A 85 8.06 0.22 6.52
CA VAL A 85 7.44 1.46 7.01
C VAL A 85 6.01 1.59 6.51
N PHE A 86 5.78 1.30 5.23
CA PHE A 86 4.45 1.31 4.64
C PHE A 86 3.53 0.23 5.23
N ALA A 87 4.04 -0.96 5.51
CA ALA A 87 3.28 -2.04 6.11
C ALA A 87 2.82 -1.69 7.53
N ILE A 88 3.69 -1.10 8.35
CA ILE A 88 3.34 -0.60 9.68
C ILE A 88 2.18 0.42 9.58
N LEU A 89 2.29 1.38 8.66
CA LEU A 89 1.24 2.36 8.42
C LEU A 89 -0.08 1.69 7.98
N SER A 90 0.00 0.72 7.06
CA SER A 90 -1.14 -0.05 6.56
C SER A 90 -1.87 -0.78 7.70
N TYR A 91 -1.14 -1.39 8.62
CA TYR A 91 -1.72 -2.05 9.80
C TYR A 91 -2.36 -1.06 10.76
N ILE A 92 -1.72 0.08 11.02
CA ILE A 92 -2.31 1.15 11.84
C ILE A 92 -3.61 1.66 11.20
N LEU A 93 -3.62 1.86 9.89
CA LEU A 93 -4.79 2.28 9.12
C LEU A 93 -5.92 1.24 9.20
N GLY A 94 -5.60 -0.05 9.08
CA GLY A 94 -6.56 -1.14 9.25
C GLY A 94 -7.16 -1.17 10.65
N LEU A 95 -6.34 -1.10 11.70
CA LEU A 95 -6.80 -1.08 13.10
C LEU A 95 -7.65 0.15 13.41
N LEU A 96 -7.23 1.33 12.94
CA LEU A 96 -8.01 2.55 13.08
C LEU A 96 -9.35 2.46 12.35
N SER A 97 -9.37 1.82 11.18
CA SER A 97 -10.60 1.56 10.41
C SER A 97 -11.54 0.58 11.12
N ILE A 98 -11.02 -0.45 11.81
CA ILE A 98 -11.83 -1.31 12.69
C ILE A 98 -12.48 -0.47 13.79
N GLY A 99 -11.71 0.40 14.44
CA GLY A 99 -12.21 1.32 15.46
C GLY A 99 -13.28 2.27 14.92
N ALA A 100 -13.06 2.86 13.75
CA ALA A 100 -14.00 3.76 13.08
C ALA A 100 -15.30 3.03 12.68
N LEU A 101 -15.18 1.82 12.14
CA LEU A 101 -16.32 0.98 11.79
C LEU A 101 -17.15 0.64 13.02
N TRP A 102 -16.52 0.16 14.09
CA TRP A 102 -17.21 -0.12 15.35
C TRP A 102 -17.88 1.13 15.92
N ALA A 103 -17.18 2.27 15.97
CA ALA A 103 -17.70 3.52 16.49
C ALA A 103 -18.92 4.01 15.69
N SER A 104 -18.86 3.90 14.36
CA SER A 104 -19.97 4.24 13.46
C SER A 104 -21.16 3.29 13.65
N LEU A 105 -20.94 1.98 13.76
CA LEU A 105 -22.01 0.99 14.02
C LEU A 105 -22.67 1.19 15.39
N LYS A 106 -21.92 1.66 16.39
CA LYS A 106 -22.41 1.96 17.73
C LYS A 106 -22.86 3.42 17.92
N GLN A 107 -22.91 4.20 16.84
CA GLN A 107 -23.32 5.61 16.85
C GLN A 107 -22.61 6.45 17.93
N LYS A 108 -21.30 6.23 18.08
CA LYS A 108 -20.49 6.99 19.03
C LYS A 108 -20.29 8.42 18.54
N SER A 109 -20.31 9.39 19.45
CA SER A 109 -20.12 10.82 19.13
C SER A 109 -18.80 11.13 18.43
N PHE A 110 -17.76 10.33 18.65
CA PHE A 110 -16.44 10.48 18.04
C PHE A 110 -16.26 9.72 16.72
N ALA A 111 -17.30 9.07 16.16
CA ALA A 111 -17.18 8.29 14.92
C ALA A 111 -16.70 9.14 13.72
N ASN A 112 -17.19 10.38 13.61
CA ASN A 112 -16.73 11.30 12.56
C ASN A 112 -15.27 11.73 12.74
N ILE A 113 -14.80 11.91 13.98
CA ILE A 113 -13.40 12.23 14.25
C ILE A 113 -12.50 11.09 13.79
N LEU A 114 -12.86 9.84 14.10
CA LEU A 114 -12.12 8.66 13.61
C LEU A 114 -12.16 8.56 12.09
N SER A 115 -13.30 8.86 11.46
CA SER A 115 -13.42 8.86 10.00
C SER A 115 -12.45 9.85 9.35
N ILE A 116 -12.29 11.06 9.93
CA ILE A 116 -11.33 12.06 9.47
C ILE A 116 -9.90 11.57 9.70
N ALA A 117 -9.61 10.97 10.85
CA ALA A 117 -8.28 10.42 11.14
C ALA A 117 -7.90 9.30 10.15
N VAL A 118 -8.84 8.40 9.81
CA VAL A 118 -8.65 7.38 8.76
C VAL A 118 -8.35 8.03 7.41
N LEU A 119 -9.07 9.09 7.04
CA LEU A 119 -8.83 9.80 5.77
C LEU A 119 -7.43 10.43 5.73
N LEU A 120 -7.02 11.13 6.79
CA LEU A 120 -5.70 11.76 6.88
C LEU A 120 -4.58 10.72 6.82
N LEU A 121 -4.75 9.60 7.54
CA LEU A 121 -3.78 8.51 7.51
C LEU A 121 -3.74 7.82 6.13
N GLY A 122 -4.89 7.70 5.45
CA GLY A 122 -4.98 7.23 4.07
C GLY A 122 -4.23 8.11 3.08
N LEU A 123 -4.23 9.44 3.26
CA LEU A 123 -3.44 10.37 2.44
C LEU A 123 -1.93 10.20 2.67
N VAL A 124 -1.50 9.98 3.91
CA VAL A 124 -0.10 9.62 4.21
C VAL A 124 0.24 8.28 3.56
N GLY A 125 -0.68 7.31 3.61
CA GLY A 125 -0.53 6.01 2.96
C GLY A 125 -0.42 6.11 1.45
N PHE A 126 -1.17 6.99 0.80
CA PHE A 126 -1.02 7.25 -0.63
C PHE A 126 0.39 7.74 -0.99
N TYR A 127 0.93 8.66 -0.19
CA TYR A 127 2.29 9.16 -0.38
C TYR A 127 3.36 8.08 -0.18
N LEU A 128 3.31 7.31 0.90
CA LEU A 128 4.27 6.22 1.15
C LEU A 128 4.11 5.06 0.15
N GLY A 129 2.88 4.73 -0.22
CA GLY A 129 2.59 3.71 -1.23
C GLY A 129 3.18 4.05 -2.59
N ARG A 130 3.21 5.34 -2.97
CA ARG A 130 3.95 5.80 -4.15
C ARG A 130 5.45 5.48 -4.03
N GLN A 131 6.07 5.73 -2.87
CA GLN A 131 7.50 5.48 -2.68
C GLN A 131 7.82 3.98 -2.78
N VAL A 132 7.05 3.12 -2.12
CA VAL A 132 7.17 1.65 -2.21
C VAL A 132 6.95 1.14 -3.62
N GLY A 133 5.92 1.62 -4.31
CA GLY A 133 5.65 1.23 -5.69
C GLY A 133 6.76 1.65 -6.64
N THR A 134 7.36 2.83 -6.41
CA THR A 134 8.48 3.32 -7.22
C THR A 134 9.73 2.48 -7.00
N SER A 135 10.14 2.26 -5.74
CA SER A 135 11.32 1.45 -5.44
C SER A 135 11.16 -0.01 -5.88
N GLY A 136 9.95 -0.57 -5.74
CA GLY A 136 9.64 -1.91 -6.24
C GLY A 136 9.75 -2.02 -7.76
N GLY A 137 9.35 -0.96 -8.48
CA GLY A 137 9.56 -0.86 -9.92
C GLY A 137 11.05 -0.81 -10.29
N GLU A 138 11.85 -0.01 -9.58
CA GLU A 138 13.29 0.17 -9.84
C GLU A 138 14.10 -1.14 -9.75
N ILE A 139 13.62 -2.15 -9.01
CA ILE A 139 14.21 -3.49 -8.98
C ILE A 139 14.35 -4.07 -10.39
N ARG A 140 13.32 -3.93 -11.25
CA ARG A 140 13.32 -4.53 -12.60
C ARG A 140 13.29 -3.55 -13.76
N HIS A 141 12.94 -2.29 -13.50
CA HIS A 141 12.85 -1.23 -14.49
C HIS A 141 14.04 -0.30 -14.34
N THR A 142 15.09 -0.54 -15.12
CA THR A 142 16.31 0.30 -15.11
C THR A 142 16.03 1.71 -15.63
N GLU A 143 15.02 1.87 -16.48
CA GLU A 143 14.62 3.13 -17.13
C GLU A 143 14.00 4.14 -16.17
N ILE A 144 13.52 3.71 -15.00
CA ILE A 144 12.96 4.60 -13.98
C ILE A 144 13.94 4.90 -12.84
N ARG A 145 15.15 4.33 -12.88
CA ARG A 145 16.21 4.62 -11.89
C ARG A 145 16.77 6.02 -12.12
N ALA A 146 17.17 6.71 -11.05
CA ALA A 146 17.73 8.06 -11.13
C ALA A 146 18.96 8.19 -12.05
N ASN A 147 19.74 7.10 -12.23
CA ASN A 147 20.93 7.06 -13.07
C ASN A 147 20.69 6.44 -14.46
N ALA A 148 19.43 6.30 -14.89
CA ALA A 148 19.11 5.78 -16.21
C ALA A 148 19.71 6.68 -17.29
N VAL A 149 20.57 6.11 -18.14
CA VAL A 149 21.02 6.79 -19.36
C VAL A 149 19.88 6.64 -20.37
N PRO A 150 19.36 7.73 -20.97
CA PRO A 150 18.38 7.64 -22.04
C PRO A 150 18.91 6.72 -23.13
N ALA A 151 18.08 5.81 -23.64
CA ALA A 151 18.46 5.03 -24.82
C ALA A 151 18.93 6.02 -25.90
N ALA A 152 20.14 5.82 -26.43
CA ALA A 152 20.59 6.60 -27.56
C ALA A 152 19.59 6.36 -28.69
N ASP A 153 19.00 7.43 -29.23
CA ASP A 153 18.14 7.35 -30.40
C ASP A 153 18.95 6.69 -31.53
N GLU A 154 18.58 5.46 -31.91
CA GLU A 154 19.09 4.84 -33.14
C GLU A 154 18.34 5.48 -34.31
N ASP A 155 18.94 6.51 -34.91
CA ASP A 155 18.54 7.10 -36.20
C ASP A 155 18.77 6.14 -37.39
#